data_AF-A0A6P4IXA2-F1
#
_entry.id   AF-A0A6P4IXA2-F1
#
_cell.length_a   1.000
_cell.length_b   1.000
_cell.length_c   1.000
_cell.angle_alpha   90.00
_cell.angle_beta   90.00
_cell.angle_gamma   90.00
#
_symmetry.space_group_name_H-M   'P 1'
#
loop_
_entity.id
_entity.type
_entity.pdbx_description
1 polymer ?
#
loop_
_entity_poly.entity_id
_entity_poly.type
_entity_poly.pdbx_seq_one_letter_code
_entity_poly.pdbx_strand_id
1 'polypeptide(L)'
;MRLLTVLLSVLVAIHGYSMQFGRMHRASVPIYDAEFKLNHSADYIDVQFKQKSTALSFNINMILVLDESDWDRRGRAIILSGGVGVNFTTLRLMYSRPKGGKITVLIYGLPRNRPILDLNTK
;
A
#
# COMPACT_ATOMS: atom_id res chain seq x y z
N MET A 1 37.97 16.67 -6.96
CA MET A 1 37.31 15.56 -6.23
C MET A 1 36.32 16.00 -5.13
N ARG A 2 35.87 17.27 -5.07
CA ARG A 2 34.87 17.73 -4.08
C ARG A 2 33.43 17.85 -4.64
N LEU A 3 33.26 17.84 -5.96
CA LEU A 3 31.94 17.94 -6.60
C LEU A 3 31.15 16.62 -6.54
N LEU A 4 31.84 15.47 -6.65
CA LEU A 4 31.21 14.14 -6.70
C LEU A 4 30.59 13.75 -5.34
N THR A 5 31.21 14.16 -4.23
CA THR A 5 30.73 13.89 -2.88
C THR A 5 29.47 14.69 -2.54
N VAL A 6 29.33 15.91 -3.06
CA VAL A 6 28.12 16.73 -2.86
C VAL A 6 26.94 16.16 -3.64
N LEU A 7 27.14 15.68 -4.88
CA LEU A 7 26.08 15.05 -5.66
C LEU A 7 25.57 13.75 -5.01
N LEU A 8 26.46 12.97 -4.39
CA LEU A 8 26.08 11.71 -3.72
C LEU A 8 25.28 11.97 -2.42
N SER A 9 25.59 13.05 -1.69
CA SER A 9 24.78 13.45 -0.52
C SER A 9 23.39 14.00 -0.88
N VAL A 10 23.21 14.55 -2.08
CA VAL A 10 21.90 15.03 -2.55
C VAL A 10 21.00 13.87 -3.01
N LEU A 11 21.58 12.73 -3.43
CA LEU A 11 20.82 11.55 -3.86
C LEU A 11 20.24 10.71 -2.70
N VAL A 12 20.77 10.86 -1.48
CA VAL A 12 20.28 10.14 -0.29
C VAL A 12 19.10 10.86 0.36
N ALA A 13 18.60 11.94 -0.26
CA ALA A 13 17.72 12.88 0.42
C ALA A 13 16.20 12.63 0.35
N ILE A 14 15.76 11.48 -0.15
CA ILE A 14 14.33 11.15 -0.27
C ILE A 14 14.10 9.77 0.33
N HIS A 15 14.18 9.65 1.66
CA HIS A 15 13.68 8.44 2.35
C HIS A 15 12.29 8.72 2.88
N GLY A 16 11.28 8.55 2.03
CA GLY A 16 9.90 8.41 2.48
C GLY A 16 9.79 7.21 3.43
N TYR A 17 8.95 7.33 4.45
CA TYR A 17 8.75 6.24 5.40
C TYR A 17 7.75 5.25 4.80
N SER A 18 8.05 3.95 4.82
CA SER A 18 7.13 2.92 4.31
C SER A 18 6.74 1.92 5.38
N MET A 19 5.49 1.45 5.30
CA MET A 19 4.98 0.34 6.09
C MET A 19 4.47 -0.75 5.18
N GLN A 20 4.87 -1.99 5.46
CA GLN A 20 4.50 -3.15 4.66
C GLN A 20 3.78 -4.20 5.52
N PHE A 21 2.68 -4.72 4.99
CA PHE A 21 2.03 -5.93 5.48
C PHE A 21 2.16 -7.03 4.43
N GLY A 22 2.54 -8.23 4.85
CA GLY A 22 2.77 -9.35 3.93
C GLY A 22 4.11 -9.25 3.21
N ARG A 23 4.23 -9.94 2.07
CA ARG A 23 5.48 -10.05 1.29
C ARG A 23 5.19 -9.94 -0.20
N MET A 24 6.06 -9.23 -0.91
CA MET A 24 6.02 -9.18 -2.36
C MET A 24 6.22 -10.59 -2.93
N HIS A 25 5.37 -10.98 -3.89
CA HIS A 25 5.50 -12.25 -4.59
C HIS A 25 5.71 -11.97 -6.08
N ARG A 26 6.57 -12.73 -6.75
CA ARG A 26 6.92 -12.48 -8.17
C ARG A 26 5.71 -12.46 -9.12
N ALA A 27 4.65 -13.18 -8.76
CA ALA A 27 3.42 -13.27 -9.54
C ALA A 27 2.31 -12.30 -9.07
N SER A 28 2.57 -11.47 -8.06
CA SER A 28 1.57 -10.52 -7.58
C SER A 28 1.45 -9.32 -8.49
N VAL A 29 0.23 -8.86 -8.72
CA VAL A 29 -0.08 -7.68 -9.52
C VAL A 29 -0.73 -6.61 -8.63
N PRO A 30 -0.59 -5.31 -8.96
CA PRO A 30 -1.31 -4.26 -8.25
C PRO A 30 -2.82 -4.43 -8.48
N ILE A 31 -3.59 -4.41 -7.39
CA ILE A 31 -5.05 -4.53 -7.40
C ILE A 31 -5.76 -3.33 -6.77
N TYR A 32 -5.00 -2.42 -6.15
CA TYR A 32 -5.47 -1.14 -5.63
C TYR A 32 -4.30 -0.16 -5.55
N ASP A 33 -4.56 1.09 -5.92
CA ASP A 33 -3.67 2.22 -5.81
C ASP A 33 -4.50 3.45 -5.45
N ALA A 34 -4.17 4.10 -4.35
CA ALA A 34 -4.83 5.33 -3.94
C ALA A 34 -3.87 6.27 -3.21
N GLU A 35 -3.96 7.54 -3.57
CA GLU A 35 -3.24 8.63 -2.92
C GLU A 35 -4.20 9.42 -2.01
N PHE A 36 -3.71 9.78 -0.83
CA PHE A 36 -4.43 10.54 0.17
C PHE A 36 -3.63 11.80 0.51
N LYS A 37 -4.22 12.96 0.22
CA LYS A 37 -3.73 14.26 0.68
C LYS A 37 -4.35 14.56 2.02
N LEU A 38 -3.52 14.62 3.04
CA LEU A 38 -3.92 14.96 4.40
C LEU A 38 -3.87 16.47 4.55
N ASN A 39 -5.01 17.11 4.72
CA ASN A 39 -5.09 18.48 5.22
C ASN A 39 -5.26 18.41 6.75
N HIS A 40 -4.56 19.28 7.48
CA HIS A 40 -4.51 19.43 8.95
C HIS A 40 -5.47 18.58 9.83
N SER A 41 -4.90 17.89 10.83
CA SER A 41 -5.51 17.21 12.00
C SER A 41 -6.73 16.31 11.76
N ALA A 42 -6.67 15.40 10.79
CA ALA A 42 -7.40 14.16 10.95
C ALA A 42 -6.60 13.23 11.87
N ASP A 43 -7.18 12.82 13.01
CA ASP A 43 -6.55 11.84 13.92
C ASP A 43 -6.27 10.52 13.18
N TYR A 44 -7.14 10.17 12.24
CA TYR A 44 -7.01 9.01 11.37
C TYR A 44 -7.84 9.10 10.08
N ILE A 45 -7.48 8.27 9.10
CA ILE A 45 -8.26 8.00 7.88
C ILE A 45 -8.41 6.50 7.71
N ASP A 46 -9.63 6.04 7.49
CA ASP A 46 -9.90 4.64 7.18
C ASP A 46 -9.97 4.44 5.66
N VAL A 47 -9.07 3.61 5.13
CA VAL A 47 -8.99 3.22 3.73
C VAL A 47 -9.60 1.84 3.56
N GLN A 48 -10.67 1.76 2.78
CA GLN A 48 -11.39 0.51 2.53
C GLN A 48 -11.14 0.02 1.12
N PHE A 49 -10.69 -1.22 1.02
CA PHE A 49 -10.59 -1.95 -0.24
C PHE A 49 -11.43 -3.23 -0.16
N LYS A 50 -12.30 -3.42 -1.16
CA LYS A 50 -13.05 -4.66 -1.35
C LYS A 50 -13.20 -4.93 -2.83
N GLN A 51 -12.82 -6.12 -3.27
CA GLN A 51 -12.96 -6.51 -4.68
C GLN A 51 -14.43 -6.55 -5.08
N LYS A 52 -14.77 -5.83 -6.16
CA LYS A 52 -16.14 -5.76 -6.69
C LYS A 52 -16.47 -6.89 -7.67
N SER A 53 -15.48 -7.42 -8.39
CA SER A 53 -15.69 -8.40 -9.45
C SER A 53 -15.50 -9.84 -8.97
N THR A 54 -16.43 -10.71 -9.37
CA THR A 54 -16.32 -12.17 -9.21
C THR A 54 -15.57 -12.84 -10.37
N ALA A 55 -15.30 -12.16 -11.49
CA ALA A 55 -14.63 -12.80 -12.63
C ALA A 55 -13.13 -13.02 -12.36
N LEU A 56 -12.47 -12.06 -11.71
CA LEU A 56 -11.07 -12.11 -11.32
C LEU A 56 -10.98 -11.82 -9.82
N SER A 57 -10.81 -12.87 -9.03
CA SER A 57 -10.65 -12.76 -7.58
C SER A 57 -9.18 -12.85 -7.23
N PHE A 58 -8.69 -12.00 -6.32
CA PHE A 58 -7.31 -12.06 -5.84
C PHE A 58 -7.30 -12.20 -4.32
N ASN A 59 -6.29 -12.91 -3.82
CA ASN A 59 -5.91 -12.79 -2.42
C ASN A 59 -4.88 -11.68 -2.32
N ILE A 60 -5.11 -10.73 -1.41
CA ILE A 60 -4.10 -9.73 -1.04
C ILE A 60 -2.85 -10.48 -0.56
N ASN A 61 -1.70 -10.24 -1.16
CA ASN A 61 -0.43 -10.81 -0.70
C ASN A 61 0.44 -9.76 -0.01
N MET A 62 0.27 -8.48 -0.40
CA MET A 62 1.04 -7.37 0.16
C MET A 62 0.20 -6.10 0.18
N ILE A 63 0.32 -5.34 1.26
CA ILE A 63 -0.16 -3.97 1.37
C ILE A 63 1.07 -3.12 1.68
N LEU A 64 1.28 -2.06 0.91
CA LEU A 64 2.37 -1.13 1.07
C LEU A 64 1.78 0.28 1.26
N VAL A 65 2.14 0.90 2.37
CA VAL A 65 1.77 2.28 2.70
C VAL A 65 3.04 3.12 2.62
N LEU A 66 3.06 4.09 1.73
CA LEU A 66 4.17 5.01 1.51
C LEU A 66 3.80 6.38 2.08
N ASP A 67 4.57 6.86 3.04
CA ASP A 67 4.53 8.24 3.51
C ASP A 67 5.56 9.04 2.70
N GLU A 68 5.05 9.86 1.79
CA GLU A 68 5.83 10.70 0.89
C GLU A 68 6.07 12.10 1.49
N SER A 69 5.74 12.29 2.77
CA SER A 69 5.94 13.57 3.47
C SER A 69 7.36 13.70 4.02
N ASP A 70 7.84 14.94 4.21
CA ASP A 70 9.20 15.21 4.68
C ASP A 70 9.63 14.38 5.90
N TRP A 71 10.92 14.07 5.98
CA TRP A 71 11.57 13.05 6.82
C TRP A 71 11.22 12.91 8.31
N ASP A 72 10.71 13.95 8.95
CA ASP A 72 10.89 14.06 10.41
C ASP A 72 9.90 13.24 11.25
N ARG A 73 8.90 12.57 10.65
CA ARG A 73 7.88 11.80 11.40
C ARG A 73 7.32 10.61 10.62
N ARG A 74 6.89 9.59 11.37
CA ARG A 74 6.40 8.31 10.84
C ARG A 74 4.88 8.29 10.84
N GLY A 75 4.25 8.40 9.67
CA GLY A 75 2.86 7.94 9.51
C GLY A 75 2.73 6.49 9.99
N ARG A 76 1.62 6.16 10.65
CA ARG A 76 1.31 4.77 11.03
C ARG A 76 0.14 4.24 10.22
N ALA A 77 0.19 2.96 9.91
CA ALA A 77 -0.90 2.22 9.33
C ALA A 77 -1.16 0.98 10.19
N ILE A 78 -2.43 0.63 10.37
CA ILE A 78 -2.84 -0.63 10.99
C ILE A 78 -3.96 -1.26 10.16
N ILE A 79 -4.01 -2.60 10.13
CA ILE A 79 -5.16 -3.32 9.56
C ILE A 79 -6.23 -3.42 10.65
N LEU A 80 -7.40 -2.85 10.40
CA LEU A 80 -8.56 -2.99 11.28
C LEU A 80 -9.33 -4.29 11.03
N SER A 81 -9.44 -4.69 9.76
CA SER A 81 -10.10 -5.93 9.35
C SER A 81 -9.64 -6.40 7.98
N GLY A 82 -9.74 -7.70 7.72
CA GLY A 82 -9.27 -8.32 6.48
C GLY A 82 -7.75 -8.38 6.39
N GLY A 83 -7.18 -8.01 5.23
CA GLY A 83 -5.74 -7.91 5.02
C GLY A 83 -5.16 -9.02 4.15
N VAL A 84 -3.92 -9.41 4.43
CA VAL A 84 -3.19 -10.43 3.66
C VAL A 84 -3.91 -11.78 3.74
N GLY A 85 -4.07 -12.45 2.61
CA GLY A 85 -4.74 -13.75 2.46
C GLY A 85 -6.22 -13.67 2.09
N VAL A 86 -6.85 -12.49 2.19
CA VAL A 86 -8.26 -12.28 1.84
C VAL A 86 -8.43 -11.29 0.69
N ASN A 87 -9.66 -11.03 0.25
CA ASN A 87 -9.98 -10.17 -0.89
C ASN A 87 -10.52 -8.77 -0.49
N PHE A 88 -10.35 -8.39 0.77
CA PHE A 88 -10.73 -7.10 1.31
C PHE A 88 -9.79 -6.67 2.44
N THR A 89 -9.69 -5.38 2.69
CA THR A 89 -8.99 -4.85 3.86
C THR A 89 -9.57 -3.50 4.23
N THR A 90 -9.59 -3.21 5.52
CA THR A 90 -9.78 -1.86 6.06
C THR A 90 -8.51 -1.48 6.79
N LEU A 91 -7.84 -0.44 6.29
CA LEU A 91 -6.63 0.12 6.89
C LEU A 91 -7.00 1.39 7.64
N ARG A 92 -6.43 1.60 8.82
CA ARG A 92 -6.43 2.90 9.49
C ARG A 92 -5.06 3.53 9.37
N LEU A 93 -5.03 4.68 8.72
CA LEU A 93 -3.87 5.55 8.60
C LEU A 93 -3.93 6.56 9.75
N MET A 94 -2.88 6.67 10.56
CA MET A 94 -2.75 7.63 11.64
C MET A 94 -1.60 8.56 11.35
N TYR A 95 -1.83 9.87 11.48
CA TYR A 95 -0.85 10.87 11.10
C TYR A 95 -0.72 11.98 12.14
N SER A 96 0.44 12.06 12.79
CA SER A 96 0.70 13.09 13.80
C SER A 96 1.35 14.33 13.17
N ARG A 97 0.60 15.10 12.38
CA ARG A 97 1.07 16.42 11.90
C ARG A 97 0.02 17.55 11.95
N PRO A 98 0.48 18.76 12.32
CA PRO A 98 -0.27 20.00 12.18
C PRO A 98 0.04 20.71 10.85
N LYS A 99 0.61 20.05 9.84
CA LYS A 99 0.84 20.54 8.47
C LYS A 99 0.70 19.34 7.54
N GLY A 100 -0.02 19.49 6.43
CA GLY A 100 -0.49 18.38 5.61
C GLY A 100 0.58 17.37 5.16
N GLY A 101 0.14 16.24 4.64
CA GLY A 101 1.00 15.13 4.19
C GLY A 101 0.42 14.38 2.99
N LYS A 102 1.24 13.55 2.36
CA LYS A 102 0.80 12.67 1.26
C LYS A 102 1.10 11.23 1.61
N ILE A 103 0.07 10.39 1.57
CA ILE A 103 0.19 8.94 1.77
C ILE A 103 -0.31 8.23 0.53
N THR A 104 0.45 7.25 0.05
CA THR A 104 0.07 6.37 -1.05
C THR A 104 -0.14 4.96 -0.49
N VAL A 105 -1.28 4.34 -0.80
CA VAL A 105 -1.60 2.97 -0.40
C VAL A 105 -1.67 2.09 -1.65
N LEU A 106 -0.77 1.12 -1.72
CA LEU A 106 -0.70 0.12 -2.78
C LEU A 106 -1.09 -1.25 -2.21
N ILE A 107 -1.99 -1.95 -2.89
CA ILE A 107 -2.33 -3.33 -2.55
C ILE A 107 -2.02 -4.21 -3.74
N TYR A 108 -1.25 -5.26 -3.48
CA TYR A 108 -0.91 -6.29 -4.44
C TYR A 108 -1.66 -7.56 -4.11
N GLY A 109 -2.09 -8.26 -5.16
CA GLY A 109 -2.80 -9.52 -5.05
C GLY A 109 -2.24 -10.62 -5.93
N LEU A 110 -2.44 -11.86 -5.49
CA LEU A 110 -2.24 -13.06 -6.29
C LEU A 110 -3.60 -13.56 -6.79
N PRO A 111 -3.72 -13.93 -8.08
CA PRO A 111 -4.94 -14.53 -8.59
C PRO A 111 -5.35 -15.72 -7.73
N ARG A 112 -6.62 -15.78 -7.33
CA ARG A 112 -7.20 -17.03 -6.83
C ARG A 112 -7.34 -17.95 -8.03
N ASN A 113 -6.54 -19.01 -8.10
CA ASN A 113 -6.82 -20.11 -9.00
C ASN A 113 -8.20 -20.66 -8.62
N ARG A 114 -9.22 -20.34 -9.42
CA ARG A 114 -10.42 -21.18 -9.42
C ARG A 114 -10.02 -22.45 -10.16
N PRO A 115 -10.36 -23.64 -9.64
CA PRO A 115 -10.36 -24.80 -10.51
C PRO A 115 -11.25 -24.44 -11.71
N ILE A 116 -10.68 -24.49 -12.91
CA ILE A 116 -11.46 -24.52 -14.13
C ILE A 116 -12.31 -25.78 -13.96
N LEU A 117 -13.59 -25.62 -13.68
CA LEU A 117 -14.52 -26.74 -13.84
C LEU A 117 -14.37 -27.14 -15.30
N ASP A 118 -13.81 -28.33 -15.51
CA ASP A 118 -13.63 -28.94 -16.82
C ASP A 118 -14.93 -28.78 -17.61
N LEU A 119 -14.91 -27.86 -18.57
CA LEU A 119 -15.83 -27.84 -19.70
C LEU A 119 -15.43 -28.98 -20.63
N ASN A 120 -15.54 -30.20 -20.10
CA ASN A 120 -15.46 -31.46 -20.81
C ASN A 120 -16.61 -32.33 -20.29
N THR A 121 -17.83 -31.93 -20.64
CA THR A 121 -18.94 -32.87 -20.67
C THR A 121 -19.74 -32.66 -21.95
N LYS A 122 -19.46 -33.60 -22.86
CA LYS A 122 -20.20 -34.08 -24.03
C LYS A 122 -20.31 -33.18 -25.26
#